data_AF-A0AB33G4M9-F1
#
_entry.id   AF-A0AB33G4M9-F1
#
_cell.length_a   1.000
_cell.length_b   1.000
_cell.length_c   1.000
_cell.angle_alpha   90.00
_cell.angle_beta   90.00
_cell.angle_gamma   90.00
#
_symmetry.space_group_name_H-M   'P 1'
#
loop_
_entity.id
_entity.type
_entity.pdbx_description
1 polymer ?
#
loop_
_entity_poly.entity_id
_entity_poly.type
_entity_poly.pdbx_seq_one_letter_code
_entity_poly.pdbx_strand_id
1 'polypeptide(L)'
;MNLKATKNYVLNFFITNPHLGPSLILFLLGVTFLLTMNFAAVSGALFGASASLLGAWISDFNSRKREIESKIQKERDAIKFLTPELLRTISRVLYIQERAIINYSMNATENNKNADLGQPLNHEIHDLVNLGDQKEDFIPYLPLLYPNAPQAKYLDGEKAIKLINYYDSLYKLESFVKDWWRRPGQLPSNIFNEISHLSEKSLLLSLECLAELRINKSDDGFPHSNTLSVKITNALDMAVKTRSRCYDDFEKAKGKQHGRY
;
A
#
# COMPACT_ATOMS: atom_id res chain seq x y z
N MET A 1 34.50 -7.87 -22.51
CA MET A 1 34.13 -6.49 -22.13
C MET A 1 33.55 -5.79 -23.35
N ASN A 2 32.28 -5.37 -23.31
CA ASN A 2 31.54 -4.93 -24.50
C ASN A 2 31.81 -3.43 -24.79
N LEU A 3 32.74 -3.13 -25.69
CA LEU A 3 33.22 -1.78 -26.01
C LEU A 3 32.10 -0.77 -26.36
N LYS A 4 30.99 -1.23 -26.94
CA LYS A 4 29.82 -0.37 -27.25
C LYS A 4 29.13 0.13 -25.98
N ALA A 5 28.98 -0.72 -24.96
CA ALA A 5 28.35 -0.34 -23.71
C ALA A 5 29.20 0.68 -22.94
N THR A 6 30.52 0.50 -22.94
CA THR A 6 31.47 1.41 -22.29
C THR A 6 31.52 2.77 -22.98
N LYS A 7 31.53 2.80 -24.32
CA LYS A 7 31.50 4.06 -25.10
C LYS A 7 30.21 4.85 -24.86
N ASN A 8 29.06 4.18 -24.83
CA ASN A 8 27.78 4.83 -24.55
C ASN A 8 27.71 5.40 -23.14
N TYR A 9 28.27 4.70 -22.14
CA TYR A 9 28.32 5.18 -20.76
C TYR A 9 29.18 6.44 -20.61
N VAL A 10 30.37 6.46 -21.23
CA VAL A 10 31.27 7.61 -21.22
C VAL A 10 30.65 8.80 -21.95
N LEU A 11 30.02 8.57 -23.10
CA LEU A 11 29.33 9.63 -23.84
C LEU A 11 28.18 10.22 -23.02
N ASN A 12 27.36 9.37 -22.39
CA ASN A 12 26.29 9.83 -21.49
C ASN A 12 26.83 10.61 -20.30
N PHE A 13 27.97 10.20 -19.74
CA PHE A 13 28.62 10.89 -18.64
C PHE A 13 29.05 12.31 -19.03
N PHE A 14 29.65 12.51 -20.21
CA PHE A 14 30.01 13.86 -20.67
C PHE A 14 28.80 14.71 -21.07
N ILE A 15 27.74 14.11 -21.63
CA ILE A 15 26.49 14.81 -21.96
C ILE A 15 25.79 15.29 -20.69
N THR A 16 25.75 14.47 -19.64
CA THR A 16 25.12 14.82 -18.35
C THR A 16 25.96 15.77 -17.50
N ASN A 17 27.25 15.97 -17.84
CA ASN A 17 28.21 16.80 -17.12
C ASN A 17 28.89 17.82 -18.07
N PRO A 18 28.16 18.83 -18.57
CA PRO A 18 28.61 19.71 -19.66
C PRO A 18 29.82 20.58 -19.30
N HIS A 19 30.13 20.76 -18.02
CA HIS A 19 31.26 21.57 -17.55
C HIS A 19 32.56 20.78 -17.36
N LEU A 20 32.50 19.45 -17.25
CA LEU A 20 33.66 18.59 -16.94
C LEU A 20 34.52 18.30 -18.18
N GLY A 21 33.91 18.06 -19.34
CA GLY A 21 34.64 17.86 -20.60
C GLY A 21 35.45 19.08 -21.03
N PRO A 22 34.82 20.27 -21.10
CA PRO A 22 35.53 21.50 -21.45
C PRO A 22 36.62 21.88 -20.45
N SER A 23 36.43 21.68 -19.13
CA SER A 23 37.48 21.97 -18.15
C SER A 23 38.72 21.11 -18.37
N LEU A 24 38.55 19.80 -18.60
CA LEU A 24 39.65 18.89 -18.88
C LEU A 24 40.41 19.27 -20.17
N ILE A 25 39.69 19.65 -21.22
CA ILE A 25 40.27 20.08 -22.49
C ILE A 25 41.07 21.37 -22.31
N LEU A 26 40.50 22.37 -21.61
CA LEU A 26 41.19 23.64 -21.33
C LEU A 26 42.43 23.44 -20.47
N PHE A 27 42.40 22.52 -19.51
CA PHE A 27 43.55 22.17 -18.71
C PHE A 27 44.68 21.56 -19.57
N LEU A 28 44.35 20.59 -20.42
CA LEU A 28 45.31 19.95 -21.34
C LEU A 28 45.88 20.94 -22.37
N LEU A 29 45.04 21.85 -22.87
CA LEU A 29 45.49 22.96 -23.73
C LEU A 29 46.42 23.92 -22.96
N GLY A 30 46.10 24.25 -21.71
CA GLY A 30 46.97 25.07 -20.86
C GLY A 30 48.36 24.46 -20.66
N VAL A 31 48.42 23.15 -20.41
CA VAL A 31 49.68 22.38 -20.27
C VAL A 31 50.48 22.38 -21.56
N THR A 32 49.84 22.13 -22.71
CA THR A 32 50.54 22.12 -24.01
C THR A 32 51.09 23.50 -24.36
N PHE A 33 50.30 24.57 -24.26
CA PHE A 33 50.78 25.94 -24.50
C PHE A 33 51.93 26.36 -23.57
N LEU A 34 51.95 25.85 -22.34
CA LEU A 34 53.01 26.15 -21.38
C LEU A 34 54.31 25.42 -21.75
N LEU A 35 54.22 24.13 -22.07
CA LEU A 35 55.38 23.26 -22.31
C LEU A 35 55.98 23.42 -23.71
N THR A 36 55.16 23.66 -24.75
CA THR A 36 55.63 23.67 -26.14
C THR A 36 55.76 25.05 -26.74
N MET A 37 55.05 26.06 -26.22
CA MET A 37 55.01 27.40 -26.81
C MET A 37 55.46 28.53 -25.87
N ASN A 38 55.79 28.25 -24.59
CA ASN A 38 56.22 29.23 -23.59
C ASN A 38 55.28 30.45 -23.42
N PHE A 39 54.00 30.33 -23.79
CA PHE A 39 53.01 31.41 -23.65
C PHE A 39 52.33 31.39 -22.27
N ALA A 40 53.07 31.82 -21.25
CA ALA A 40 52.61 31.80 -19.86
C ALA A 40 51.26 32.51 -19.63
N ALA A 41 51.00 33.64 -20.30
CA ALA A 41 49.75 34.38 -20.18
C ALA A 41 48.53 33.60 -20.71
N VAL A 42 48.68 32.93 -21.86
CA VAL A 42 47.61 32.12 -22.46
C VAL A 42 47.35 30.88 -21.62
N SER A 43 48.40 30.20 -21.17
CA SER A 43 48.27 29.06 -20.25
C SER A 43 47.59 29.45 -18.94
N GLY A 44 47.93 30.61 -18.35
CA GLY A 44 47.26 31.12 -17.16
C GLY A 44 45.76 31.34 -17.35
N ALA A 45 45.35 31.93 -18.48
CA ALA A 45 43.94 32.12 -18.82
C ALA A 45 43.20 30.79 -19.02
N LEU A 46 43.83 29.81 -19.69
CA LEU A 46 43.26 28.47 -19.89
C LEU A 46 43.11 27.70 -18.58
N PHE A 47 44.08 27.78 -17.68
CA PHE A 47 43.98 27.19 -16.33
C PHE A 47 42.89 27.87 -15.50
N GLY A 48 42.78 29.21 -15.56
CA GLY A 48 41.72 29.95 -14.89
C GLY A 48 40.32 29.53 -15.37
N ALA A 49 40.11 29.48 -16.68
CA ALA A 49 38.84 29.05 -17.27
C ALA A 49 38.52 27.58 -16.94
N SER A 50 39.52 26.69 -16.98
CA SER A 50 39.40 25.31 -16.53
C SER A 50 38.95 25.22 -15.07
N ALA A 51 39.59 25.97 -14.17
CA ALA A 51 39.25 25.98 -12.75
C ALA A 51 37.82 26.49 -12.50
N SER A 52 37.38 27.54 -13.19
CA SER A 52 36.00 28.05 -13.11
C SER A 52 34.96 27.02 -13.56
N LEU A 53 35.20 26.32 -14.67
CA LEU A 53 34.30 25.29 -15.18
C LEU A 53 34.27 24.05 -14.27
N LEU A 54 35.42 23.66 -13.71
CA LEU A 54 35.50 22.57 -12.74
C LEU A 54 34.79 22.94 -11.44
N GLY A 55 34.91 24.18 -10.97
CA GLY A 55 34.15 24.69 -9.83
C GLY A 55 32.62 24.69 -10.08
N ALA A 56 32.19 25.12 -11.27
CA ALA A 56 30.79 25.07 -11.67
C ALA A 56 30.25 23.62 -11.72
N TRP A 57 31.04 22.69 -12.26
CA TRP A 57 30.69 21.26 -12.26
C TRP A 57 30.51 20.70 -10.84
N ILE A 58 31.44 20.98 -9.93
CA ILE A 58 31.36 20.53 -8.53
C ILE A 58 30.10 21.08 -7.85
N SER A 59 29.79 22.37 -8.08
CA SER A 59 28.60 23.01 -7.52
C SER A 59 27.31 22.36 -8.03
N ASP A 60 27.18 22.16 -9.35
CA ASP A 60 26.02 21.50 -9.96
C ASP A 60 25.89 20.04 -9.49
N PHE A 61 27.00 19.29 -9.47
CA PHE A 61 27.03 17.91 -8.98
C PHE A 61 26.55 17.83 -7.52
N ASN A 62 27.05 18.70 -6.65
CA ASN A 62 26.64 18.77 -5.25
C ASN A 62 25.17 19.19 -5.10
N SER A 63 24.70 20.11 -5.93
CA SER A 63 23.30 20.55 -5.95
C SER A 63 22.36 19.40 -6.32
N ARG A 64 22.65 18.69 -7.42
CA ARG A 64 21.88 17.51 -7.86
C ARG A 64 21.86 16.41 -6.80
N LYS A 65 23.02 16.12 -6.19
CA LYS A 65 23.11 15.14 -5.11
C LYS A 65 22.23 15.52 -3.92
N ARG A 66 22.29 16.78 -3.48
CA ARG A 66 21.44 17.30 -2.39
C ARG A 66 19.96 17.25 -2.74
N GLU A 67 19.58 17.52 -3.99
CA GLU A 67 18.19 17.46 -4.43
C GLU A 67 17.65 16.02 -4.36
N ILE A 68 18.43 15.03 -4.82
CA ILE A 68 18.07 13.61 -4.75
C ILE A 68 17.92 13.17 -3.29
N GLU A 69 18.90 13.49 -2.44
CA GLU A 69 18.85 13.19 -1.01
C GLU A 69 17.65 13.86 -0.32
N SER A 70 17.34 15.11 -0.68
CA SER A 70 16.17 15.83 -0.16
C SER A 70 14.86 15.17 -0.58
N LYS A 71 14.73 14.70 -1.83
CA LYS A 71 13.55 13.98 -2.32
C LYS A 71 13.34 12.68 -1.55
N ILE A 72 14.39 11.87 -1.41
CA ILE A 72 14.36 10.60 -0.66
C ILE A 72 13.97 10.85 0.80
N GLN A 73 14.53 11.89 1.43
CA GLN A 73 14.22 12.21 2.82
C GLN A 73 12.77 12.66 2.98
N LYS A 74 12.27 13.53 2.09
CA LYS A 74 10.86 13.98 2.09
C LYS A 74 9.89 12.83 1.90
N GLU A 75 10.21 11.89 1.02
CA GLU A 75 9.41 10.68 0.81
C GLU A 75 9.39 9.82 2.09
N ARG A 76 10.54 9.56 2.69
CA ARG A 76 10.63 8.81 3.95
C ARG A 76 9.80 9.47 5.07
N ASP A 77 9.88 10.79 5.19
CA ASP A 77 9.11 11.54 6.18
C ASP A 77 7.61 11.49 5.90
N ALA A 78 7.21 11.52 4.62
CA ALA A 78 5.82 11.33 4.22
C ALA A 78 5.28 9.94 4.57
N ILE A 79 6.05 8.89 4.30
CA ILE A 79 5.69 7.52 4.68
C ILE A 79 5.51 7.42 6.21
N LYS A 80 6.47 7.96 6.97
CA LYS A 80 6.40 7.97 8.44
C LYS A 80 5.18 8.73 8.95
N PHE A 81 4.80 9.82 8.30
CA PHE A 81 3.63 10.62 8.65
C PHE A 81 2.30 9.90 8.37
N LEU A 82 2.21 9.17 7.26
CA LEU A 82 0.99 8.45 6.85
C LEU A 82 0.85 7.07 7.52
N THR A 83 1.95 6.50 8.01
CA THR A 83 1.97 5.17 8.66
C THR A 83 0.93 5.01 9.77
N PRO A 84 0.75 5.94 10.73
CA PRO A 84 -0.23 5.78 11.80
C PRO A 84 -1.67 5.68 11.29
N GLU A 85 -2.01 6.44 10.24
CA GLU A 85 -3.32 6.35 9.60
C GLU A 85 -3.52 4.99 8.95
N LEU A 86 -2.54 4.55 8.16
CA LEU A 86 -2.58 3.23 7.53
C LEU A 86 -2.80 2.13 8.58
N LEU A 87 -1.97 2.09 9.63
CA LEU A 87 -2.08 1.09 10.69
C LEU A 87 -3.43 1.17 11.42
N ARG A 88 -3.94 2.37 11.73
CA ARG A 88 -5.25 2.56 12.37
C ARG A 88 -6.38 1.99 11.52
N THR A 89 -6.36 2.23 10.21
CA THR A 89 -7.38 1.71 9.29
C THR A 89 -7.27 0.18 9.15
N ILE A 90 -6.06 -0.38 9.04
CA ILE A 90 -5.85 -1.84 8.93
C ILE A 90 -6.34 -2.55 10.19
N SER A 91 -5.97 -2.06 11.37
CA SER A 91 -6.43 -2.64 12.65
C SER A 91 -7.95 -2.65 12.74
N ARG A 92 -8.62 -1.62 12.21
CA ARG A 92 -10.09 -1.60 12.15
C ARG A 92 -10.64 -2.65 11.19
N VAL A 93 -10.04 -2.82 10.00
CA VAL A 93 -10.49 -3.87 9.07
C VAL A 93 -10.25 -5.27 9.64
N LEU A 94 -9.15 -5.50 10.36
CA LEU A 94 -8.92 -6.77 11.06
C LEU A 94 -10.03 -7.09 12.06
N TYR A 95 -10.40 -6.11 12.89
CA TYR A 95 -11.52 -6.23 13.80
C TYR A 95 -12.83 -6.56 13.06
N ILE A 96 -13.15 -5.82 11.99
CA ILE A 96 -14.35 -6.04 11.17
C ILE A 96 -14.35 -7.47 10.61
N GLN A 97 -13.21 -7.94 10.11
CA GLN A 97 -13.07 -9.28 9.55
C GLN A 97 -13.36 -10.36 10.58
N GLU A 98 -12.76 -10.25 11.78
CA GLU A 98 -12.99 -11.20 12.87
C GLU A 98 -14.47 -11.25 13.28
N ARG A 99 -15.12 -10.08 13.44
CA ARG A 99 -16.54 -10.01 13.77
C ARG A 99 -17.42 -10.54 12.63
N ALA A 100 -17.09 -10.24 11.38
CA ALA A 100 -17.87 -10.69 10.22
C ALA A 100 -17.85 -12.23 10.11
N ILE A 101 -16.68 -12.86 10.31
CA ILE A 101 -16.54 -14.32 10.31
C ILE A 101 -17.41 -14.96 11.41
N ILE A 102 -17.39 -14.41 12.62
CA ILE A 102 -18.17 -14.92 13.77
C ILE A 102 -19.67 -14.83 13.45
N ASN A 103 -20.14 -13.64 13.04
CA ASN A 103 -21.56 -13.44 12.76
C ASN A 103 -22.02 -14.25 11.56
N TYR A 104 -21.20 -14.38 10.51
CA TYR A 104 -21.49 -15.26 9.40
C TYR A 104 -21.69 -16.71 9.86
N SER A 105 -20.76 -17.25 10.65
CA SER A 105 -20.84 -18.64 11.11
C SER A 105 -22.06 -18.89 12.00
N MET A 106 -22.40 -17.95 12.88
CA MET A 106 -23.57 -18.08 13.75
C MET A 106 -24.86 -18.04 12.93
N ASN A 107 -25.02 -17.04 12.05
CA ASN A 107 -26.21 -16.88 11.24
C ASN A 107 -26.36 -18.00 10.20
N ALA A 108 -25.27 -18.51 9.61
CA ALA A 108 -25.32 -19.66 8.71
C ALA A 108 -25.83 -20.93 9.44
N THR A 109 -25.42 -21.11 10.70
CA THR A 109 -25.89 -22.23 11.52
C THR A 109 -27.38 -22.12 11.85
N GLU A 110 -27.84 -20.92 12.19
CA GLU A 110 -29.27 -20.66 12.46
C GLU A 110 -30.13 -20.84 11.21
N ASN A 111 -29.67 -20.33 10.05
CA ASN A 111 -30.34 -20.54 8.76
C ASN A 111 -30.53 -22.03 8.44
N ASN A 112 -29.55 -22.88 8.77
CA ASN A 112 -29.64 -24.32 8.51
C ASN A 112 -30.64 -25.04 9.43
N LYS A 113 -30.99 -24.45 10.58
CA LYS A 113 -31.86 -25.06 11.60
C LYS A 113 -33.28 -24.52 11.57
N ASN A 114 -33.45 -23.24 11.22
CA ASN A 114 -34.71 -22.54 11.33
C ASN A 114 -35.49 -22.58 10.00
N ALA A 115 -36.68 -23.19 10.01
CA ALA A 115 -37.55 -23.29 8.86
C ALA A 115 -38.09 -21.93 8.39
N ASP A 116 -38.20 -20.94 9.30
CA ASP A 116 -38.70 -19.60 9.02
C ASP A 116 -37.69 -18.73 8.25
N LEU A 117 -36.44 -19.19 8.16
CA LEU A 117 -35.38 -18.58 7.33
C LEU A 117 -35.33 -19.23 5.93
N GLY A 118 -36.33 -20.05 5.60
CA GLY A 118 -36.57 -20.62 4.26
C GLY A 118 -37.17 -19.61 3.28
N GLN A 119 -37.13 -19.94 1.98
CA GLN A 119 -37.75 -19.09 0.95
C GLN A 119 -39.25 -19.37 0.81
N PRO A 120 -40.09 -18.34 0.58
CA PRO A 120 -39.74 -16.92 0.45
C PRO A 120 -39.42 -16.26 1.80
N LEU A 121 -38.36 -15.44 1.83
CA LEU A 121 -37.87 -14.81 3.06
C LEU A 121 -38.89 -13.79 3.60
N ASN A 122 -39.17 -13.87 4.90
CA ASN A 122 -39.99 -12.88 5.59
C ASN A 122 -39.31 -11.49 5.55
N HIS A 123 -40.08 -10.43 5.30
CA HIS A 123 -39.59 -9.05 5.36
C HIS A 123 -39.03 -8.65 6.75
N GLU A 124 -39.49 -9.27 7.83
CA GLU A 124 -39.04 -9.04 9.21
C GLU A 124 -37.89 -9.96 9.65
N ILE A 125 -37.24 -10.65 8.72
CA ILE A 125 -36.21 -11.67 9.04
C ILE A 125 -35.05 -11.16 9.90
N HIS A 126 -34.75 -9.86 9.81
CA HIS A 126 -33.69 -9.21 10.59
C HIS A 126 -34.08 -8.95 12.05
N ASP A 127 -35.37 -9.01 12.39
CA ASP A 127 -35.85 -8.91 13.78
C ASP A 127 -36.06 -10.30 14.40
N LEU A 128 -36.15 -11.35 13.56
CA LEU A 128 -36.25 -12.74 14.00
C LEU A 128 -34.89 -13.36 14.39
N VAL A 129 -33.79 -12.74 13.99
CA VAL A 129 -32.43 -13.25 14.23
C VAL A 129 -31.61 -12.23 15.01
N ASN A 130 -31.00 -12.66 16.11
CA ASN A 130 -30.06 -11.82 16.83
C ASN A 130 -28.78 -11.68 16.02
N LEU A 131 -28.61 -10.52 15.38
CA LEU A 131 -27.42 -10.18 14.59
C LEU A 131 -26.15 -10.03 15.44
N GLY A 132 -26.27 -10.00 16.77
CA GLY A 132 -25.16 -9.87 17.71
C GLY A 132 -24.61 -8.44 17.73
N ASP A 133 -23.81 -8.11 16.72
CA ASP A 133 -23.12 -6.82 16.60
C ASP A 133 -23.95 -5.75 15.89
N GLN A 134 -23.58 -4.49 16.12
CA GLN A 134 -24.27 -3.33 15.55
C GLN A 134 -23.69 -2.93 14.20
N LYS A 135 -24.42 -2.11 13.44
CA LYS A 135 -23.98 -1.62 12.12
C LYS A 135 -22.63 -0.93 12.23
N GLU A 136 -22.47 -0.14 13.28
CA GLU A 136 -21.32 0.69 13.60
C GLU A 136 -20.06 -0.14 13.77
N ASP A 137 -20.17 -1.40 14.21
CA ASP A 137 -19.03 -2.32 14.39
C ASP A 137 -18.38 -2.72 13.07
N PHE A 138 -19.12 -2.62 11.96
CA PHE A 138 -18.66 -2.99 10.62
C PHE A 138 -18.24 -1.78 9.75
N ILE A 139 -18.38 -0.55 10.26
CA ILE A 139 -17.97 0.65 9.53
C ILE A 139 -16.43 0.79 9.63
N PRO A 140 -15.70 0.80 8.49
CA PRO A 140 -14.25 0.98 8.50
C PRO A 140 -13.89 2.43 8.82
N TYR A 141 -12.67 2.61 9.30
CA TYR A 141 -12.09 3.94 9.41
C TYR A 141 -11.60 4.42 8.06
N LEU A 142 -12.10 5.57 7.61
CA LEU A 142 -11.65 6.22 6.39
C LEU A 142 -10.35 7.02 6.62
N PRO A 143 -9.55 7.27 5.57
CA PRO A 143 -8.38 8.13 5.65
C PRO A 143 -8.80 9.57 6.00
N LEU A 144 -8.06 10.20 6.90
CA LEU A 144 -8.21 11.59 7.33
C LEU A 144 -7.11 12.48 6.73
N LEU A 145 -5.91 11.92 6.60
CA LEU A 145 -4.72 12.59 6.13
C LEU A 145 -4.62 12.51 4.62
N TYR A 146 -4.73 11.32 4.03
CA TYR A 146 -4.63 11.17 2.57
C TYR A 146 -5.96 11.52 1.86
N PRO A 147 -5.94 12.21 0.69
CA PRO A 147 -4.79 12.76 -0.04
C PRO A 147 -4.41 14.20 0.38
N ASN A 148 -5.13 14.78 1.34
CA ASN A 148 -5.09 16.22 1.63
C ASN A 148 -3.83 16.67 2.39
N ALA A 149 -3.12 15.75 3.04
CA ALA A 149 -1.91 16.04 3.79
C ALA A 149 -0.81 16.56 2.84
N PRO A 150 -0.14 17.69 3.15
CA PRO A 150 0.95 18.21 2.33
C PRO A 150 2.09 17.23 2.07
N GLN A 151 2.25 16.23 2.93
CA GLN A 151 3.23 15.15 2.84
C GLN A 151 2.91 14.16 1.73
N ALA A 152 1.62 13.96 1.38
CA ALA A 152 1.19 12.99 0.38
C ALA A 152 1.79 13.28 -1.01
N LYS A 153 2.08 14.54 -1.34
CA LYS A 153 2.69 14.95 -2.61
C LYS A 153 4.13 14.45 -2.80
N TYR A 154 4.78 14.01 -1.71
CA TYR A 154 6.16 13.49 -1.76
C TYR A 154 6.19 11.96 -1.87
N LEU A 155 5.04 11.29 -1.89
CA LEU A 155 5.01 9.87 -2.19
C LEU A 155 5.35 9.63 -3.64
N ASP A 156 6.15 8.60 -3.87
CA ASP A 156 6.32 8.04 -5.21
C ASP A 156 4.98 7.58 -5.80
N GLY A 157 4.86 7.64 -7.13
CA GLY A 157 3.64 7.32 -7.84
C GLY A 157 3.13 5.90 -7.59
N GLU A 158 4.03 4.91 -7.52
CA GLU A 158 3.65 3.52 -7.28
C GLU A 158 3.11 3.33 -5.85
N LYS A 159 3.79 3.92 -4.87
CA LYS A 159 3.35 3.95 -3.46
C LYS A 159 1.97 4.60 -3.31
N ALA A 160 1.75 5.73 -4.00
CA ALA A 160 0.48 6.44 -3.97
C ALA A 160 -0.65 5.58 -4.57
N ILE A 161 -0.42 4.89 -5.68
CA ILE A 161 -1.42 4.00 -6.31
C ILE A 161 -1.83 2.87 -5.36
N LYS A 162 -0.87 2.21 -4.70
CA LYS A 162 -1.18 1.15 -3.73
C LYS A 162 -2.05 1.69 -2.59
N LEU A 163 -1.69 2.86 -2.07
CA LEU A 163 -2.43 3.51 -0.99
C LEU A 163 -3.87 3.90 -1.41
N ILE A 164 -4.04 4.46 -2.61
CA ILE A 164 -5.35 4.76 -3.19
C ILE A 164 -6.20 3.50 -3.31
N ASN A 165 -5.67 2.43 -3.89
CA ASN A 165 -6.40 1.18 -4.09
C ASN A 165 -6.91 0.61 -2.76
N TYR A 166 -6.07 0.64 -1.73
CA TYR A 166 -6.47 0.23 -0.39
C TYR A 166 -7.56 1.14 0.20
N TYR A 167 -7.42 2.48 0.13
CA TYR A 167 -8.46 3.36 0.67
C TYR A 167 -9.79 3.28 -0.10
N ASP A 168 -9.75 3.11 -1.42
CA ASP A 168 -10.94 2.88 -2.24
C ASP A 168 -11.67 1.58 -1.84
N SER A 169 -10.94 0.55 -1.38
CA SER A 169 -11.57 -0.67 -0.88
C SER A 169 -12.27 -0.43 0.47
N LEU A 170 -11.77 0.47 1.32
CA LEU A 170 -12.45 0.90 2.54
C LEU A 170 -13.75 1.63 2.24
N TYR A 171 -13.76 2.52 1.26
CA TYR A 171 -15.00 3.20 0.83
C TYR A 171 -16.04 2.21 0.30
N LYS A 172 -15.63 1.19 -0.45
CA LYS A 172 -16.54 0.12 -0.92
C LYS A 172 -17.13 -0.67 0.25
N LEU A 173 -16.32 -1.05 1.23
CA LEU A 173 -16.78 -1.71 2.45
C LEU A 173 -17.76 -0.82 3.22
N GLU A 174 -17.44 0.47 3.39
CA GLU A 174 -18.28 1.43 4.09
C GLU A 174 -19.65 1.60 3.40
N SER A 175 -19.66 1.80 2.08
CA SER A 175 -20.89 1.93 1.29
C SER A 175 -21.75 0.69 1.41
N PHE A 176 -21.13 -0.50 1.29
CA PHE A 176 -21.87 -1.75 1.43
C PHE A 176 -22.54 -1.86 2.79
N VAL A 177 -21.81 -1.62 3.88
CA VAL A 177 -22.36 -1.67 5.25
C VAL A 177 -23.47 -0.62 5.42
N LYS A 178 -23.31 0.58 4.86
CA LYS A 178 -24.34 1.63 4.94
C LYS A 178 -25.63 1.25 4.23
N ASP A 179 -25.52 0.70 3.02
CA ASP A 179 -26.63 0.47 2.11
C ASP A 179 -27.35 -0.87 2.36
N TRP A 180 -26.62 -1.91 2.77
CA TRP A 180 -27.14 -3.27 2.85
C TRP A 180 -27.53 -3.71 4.26
N TRP A 181 -27.21 -2.93 5.29
CA TRP A 181 -27.61 -3.25 6.66
C TRP A 181 -29.14 -3.35 6.78
N ARG A 182 -29.62 -4.52 7.23
CA ARG A 182 -31.06 -4.85 7.35
C ARG A 182 -31.86 -4.64 6.06
N ARG A 183 -31.23 -4.82 4.90
CA ARG A 183 -31.96 -4.73 3.62
C ARG A 183 -33.04 -5.82 3.54
N PRO A 184 -34.30 -5.48 3.19
CA PRO A 184 -35.37 -6.47 3.06
C PRO A 184 -35.02 -7.57 2.05
N GLY A 185 -35.41 -8.80 2.35
CA GLY A 185 -35.19 -9.95 1.47
C GLY A 185 -33.75 -10.47 1.41
N GLN A 186 -32.89 -10.06 2.34
CA GLN A 186 -31.54 -10.60 2.48
C GLN A 186 -31.38 -11.36 3.78
N LEU A 187 -30.76 -12.54 3.70
CA LEU A 187 -30.40 -13.31 4.89
C LEU A 187 -29.25 -12.61 5.62
N PRO A 188 -29.30 -12.52 6.96
CA PRO A 188 -28.20 -12.02 7.77
C PRO A 188 -26.84 -12.66 7.44
N SER A 189 -26.80 -13.97 7.21
CA SER A 189 -25.58 -14.68 6.81
C SER A 189 -24.98 -14.12 5.53
N ASN A 190 -25.79 -13.73 4.54
CA ASN A 190 -25.29 -13.22 3.26
C ASN A 190 -24.65 -11.84 3.44
N ILE A 191 -25.24 -11.00 4.31
CA ILE A 191 -24.69 -9.68 4.65
C ILE A 191 -23.30 -9.86 5.28
N PHE A 192 -23.17 -10.70 6.30
CA PHE A 192 -21.89 -10.91 6.98
C PHE A 192 -20.85 -11.62 6.10
N ASN A 193 -21.29 -12.52 5.22
CA ASN A 193 -20.41 -13.14 4.23
C ASN A 193 -19.82 -12.10 3.27
N GLU A 194 -20.64 -11.18 2.77
CA GLU A 194 -20.17 -10.12 1.86
C GLU A 194 -19.28 -9.09 2.59
N ILE A 195 -19.61 -8.73 3.83
CA ILE A 195 -18.73 -7.91 4.68
C ILE A 195 -17.36 -8.60 4.87
N SER A 196 -17.34 -9.91 5.11
CA SER A 196 -16.09 -10.69 5.16
C SER A 196 -15.32 -10.59 3.85
N HIS A 197 -15.97 -10.78 2.70
CA HIS A 197 -15.31 -10.68 1.40
C HIS A 197 -14.70 -9.30 1.11
N LEU A 198 -15.42 -8.23 1.42
CA LEU A 198 -14.94 -6.86 1.23
C LEU A 198 -13.80 -6.50 2.20
N SER A 199 -13.88 -7.00 3.43
CA SER A 199 -12.82 -6.89 4.42
C SER A 199 -11.57 -7.67 4.00
N GLU A 200 -11.71 -8.91 3.54
CA GLU A 200 -10.61 -9.72 2.98
C GLU A 200 -9.88 -8.98 1.84
N LYS A 201 -10.64 -8.41 0.90
CA LYS A 201 -10.06 -7.62 -0.20
C LYS A 201 -9.26 -6.42 0.32
N SER A 202 -9.79 -5.72 1.31
CA SER A 202 -9.10 -4.58 1.93
C SER A 202 -7.82 -5.03 2.65
N LEU A 203 -7.87 -6.17 3.34
CA LEU A 203 -6.71 -6.76 4.00
C LEU A 203 -5.62 -7.19 3.00
N LEU A 204 -5.98 -7.80 1.87
CA LEU A 204 -5.03 -8.15 0.80
C LEU A 204 -4.33 -6.90 0.23
N LEU A 205 -5.08 -5.85 -0.08
CA LEU A 205 -4.52 -4.58 -0.56
C LEU A 205 -3.64 -3.90 0.50
N SER A 206 -3.98 -4.08 1.79
CA SER A 206 -3.15 -3.56 2.88
C SER A 206 -1.80 -4.26 2.99
N LEU A 207 -1.72 -5.57 2.70
CA LEU A 207 -0.46 -6.30 2.65
C LEU A 207 0.46 -5.74 1.55
N GLU A 208 -0.11 -5.42 0.39
CA GLU A 208 0.64 -4.77 -0.69
C GLU A 208 1.17 -3.40 -0.26
N CYS A 209 0.34 -2.60 0.44
CA CYS A 209 0.76 -1.30 0.97
C CYS A 209 1.89 -1.42 2.00
N LEU A 210 1.77 -2.36 2.95
CA LEU A 210 2.79 -2.59 3.98
C LEU A 210 4.12 -3.01 3.36
N ALA A 211 4.10 -3.88 2.35
CA ALA A 211 5.28 -4.32 1.63
C ALA A 211 5.94 -3.16 0.85
N GLU A 212 5.15 -2.41 0.08
CA GLU A 212 5.65 -1.33 -0.79
C GLU A 212 6.20 -0.14 0.02
N LEU A 213 5.52 0.21 1.11
CA LEU A 213 5.96 1.26 2.04
C LEU A 213 7.05 0.78 3.01
N ARG A 214 7.40 -0.52 2.98
CA ARG A 214 8.36 -1.17 3.88
C ARG A 214 8.03 -0.95 5.36
N ILE A 215 6.74 -0.98 5.69
CA ILE A 215 6.23 -0.79 7.06
C ILE A 215 6.19 -2.15 7.74
N ASN A 216 7.21 -2.45 8.56
CA ASN A 216 7.31 -3.70 9.31
C ASN A 216 6.85 -3.57 10.78
N LYS A 217 6.21 -2.47 11.16
CA LYS A 217 5.91 -2.20 12.58
C LYS A 217 4.86 -3.16 13.15
N SER A 218 5.31 -4.03 14.05
CA SER A 218 4.55 -4.70 15.10
C SER A 218 4.66 -3.89 16.40
N ASP A 219 4.08 -2.70 16.47
CA ASP A 219 4.12 -1.90 17.71
C ASP A 219 2.95 -2.30 18.64
N ASP A 220 2.94 -3.56 19.09
CA ASP A 220 2.16 -3.94 20.28
C ASP A 220 3.05 -3.97 21.54
N GLY A 221 4.37 -3.81 21.42
CA GLY A 221 5.28 -3.75 22.57
C GLY A 221 5.47 -5.06 23.35
N PHE A 222 4.86 -6.17 22.90
CA PHE A 222 4.98 -7.48 23.54
C PHE A 222 5.92 -8.42 22.75
N PRO A 223 6.85 -9.12 23.41
CA PRO A 223 7.82 -10.03 22.76
C PRO A 223 7.20 -11.26 22.08
N HIS A 224 5.88 -11.44 22.16
CA HIS A 224 5.12 -12.51 21.53
C HIS A 224 4.07 -12.04 20.51
N SER A 225 4.06 -10.75 20.13
CA SER A 225 3.07 -10.25 19.16
C SER A 225 3.48 -10.64 17.73
N ASN A 226 2.63 -11.43 17.06
CA ASN A 226 2.75 -11.68 15.62
C ASN A 226 2.81 -10.34 14.86
N THR A 227 3.64 -10.28 13.80
CA THR A 227 3.68 -9.09 12.94
C THR A 227 2.29 -8.81 12.34
N LEU A 228 1.98 -7.54 12.07
CA LEU A 228 0.66 -7.16 11.51
C LEU A 228 0.33 -7.96 10.26
N SER A 229 1.31 -8.18 9.38
CA SER A 229 1.15 -9.03 8.20
C SER A 229 0.77 -10.48 8.53
N VAL A 230 1.31 -11.07 9.60
CA VAL A 230 0.93 -12.41 10.05
C VAL A 230 -0.50 -12.41 10.58
N LYS A 231 -0.91 -11.38 11.35
CA LYS A 231 -2.31 -11.24 11.81
C LYS A 231 -3.27 -11.18 10.62
N ILE A 232 -2.93 -10.41 9.59
CA ILE A 232 -3.70 -10.33 8.35
C ILE A 232 -3.80 -11.69 7.67
N THR A 233 -2.68 -12.37 7.44
CA THR A 233 -2.67 -13.69 6.78
C THR A 233 -3.51 -14.71 7.56
N ASN A 234 -3.42 -14.72 8.89
CA ASN A 234 -4.22 -15.60 9.73
C ASN A 234 -5.72 -15.27 9.62
N ALA A 235 -6.09 -13.99 9.61
CA ALA A 235 -7.49 -13.57 9.44
C ALA A 235 -8.05 -14.02 8.08
N LEU A 236 -7.26 -13.91 7.01
CA LEU A 236 -7.64 -14.39 5.67
C LEU A 236 -7.84 -15.92 5.65
N ASP A 237 -6.92 -16.68 6.25
CA ASP A 237 -7.03 -18.14 6.34
C ASP A 237 -8.25 -18.58 7.17
N MET A 238 -8.51 -17.94 8.30
CA MET A 238 -9.69 -18.20 9.12
C MET A 238 -11.00 -17.95 8.36
N ALA A 239 -11.04 -16.93 7.50
CA ALA A 239 -12.21 -16.61 6.70
C ALA A 239 -12.54 -17.73 5.70
N VAL A 240 -11.53 -18.21 4.99
CA VAL A 240 -11.65 -19.32 4.03
C VAL A 240 -12.11 -20.59 4.74
N LYS A 241 -11.45 -20.94 5.85
CA LYS A 241 -11.81 -22.13 6.64
C LYS A 241 -13.24 -22.07 7.17
N THR A 242 -13.66 -20.91 7.67
CA THR A 242 -15.03 -20.74 8.19
C THR A 242 -16.06 -20.87 7.08
N ARG A 243 -15.82 -20.26 5.90
CA ARG A 243 -16.70 -20.40 4.75
C ARG A 243 -16.82 -21.85 4.28
N SER A 244 -15.70 -22.56 4.17
CA SER A 244 -15.71 -24.00 3.83
C SER A 244 -16.52 -24.81 4.83
N ARG A 245 -16.31 -24.61 6.13
CA ARG A 245 -17.06 -25.32 7.18
C ARG A 245 -18.57 -25.04 7.09
N CYS A 246 -18.97 -23.78 6.96
CA CYS A 246 -20.38 -23.41 6.86
C CYS A 246 -21.05 -24.01 5.60
N TYR A 247 -20.32 -24.10 4.49
CA TYR A 247 -20.79 -24.76 3.28
C TYR A 247 -20.98 -26.26 3.48
N ASP A 248 -20.00 -26.94 4.10
CA ASP A 248 -20.10 -28.37 4.41
C ASP A 248 -21.29 -28.68 5.34
N ASP A 249 -21.55 -27.81 6.32
CA ASP A 249 -22.67 -27.94 7.23
C ASP A 249 -24.02 -27.72 6.52
N PHE A 250 -24.08 -26.79 5.57
CA PHE A 250 -25.26 -26.58 4.71
C PHE A 250 -25.55 -27.82 3.86
N GLU A 251 -24.55 -28.39 3.17
CA GLU A 251 -24.73 -29.58 2.35
C GLU A 251 -25.18 -30.80 3.17
N LYS A 252 -24.62 -30.98 4.38
CA LYS A 252 -25.08 -32.02 5.32
C LYS A 252 -26.53 -31.80 5.75
N ALA A 253 -26.94 -30.56 6.01
CA ALA A 253 -28.32 -30.24 6.39
C ALA A 253 -29.31 -30.53 5.26
N LYS A 254 -28.96 -30.14 4.03
CA LYS A 254 -29.74 -30.43 2.82
C LYS A 254 -29.92 -31.93 2.57
N GLY A 255 -28.85 -32.72 2.73
CA GLY A 255 -28.91 -34.18 2.59
C GLY A 255 -29.83 -34.85 3.63
N LYS A 256 -29.87 -34.35 4.87
CA LYS A 256 -30.78 -34.83 5.92
C LYS A 256 -32.25 -34.49 5.66
N GLN A 257 -32.54 -33.38 5.00
CA GLN A 257 -33.91 -33.01 4.63
C GLN A 257 -34.46 -33.87 3.48
N HIS A 258 -33.61 -34.36 2.57
CA HIS A 258 -34.02 -35.22 1.45
C HIS A 258 -34.17 -36.70 1.81
N GLY A 259 -33.58 -37.17 2.91
CA GLY A 259 -33.71 -38.54 3.41
C GLY A 259 -34.89 -38.78 4.37
N ARG A 260 -35.82 -37.83 4.49
CA ARG A 260 -37.03 -37.90 5.35
C ARG A 260 -38.33 -38.17 4.58
N TYR A 261 -38.24 -38.75 3.38
CA TYR A 261 -39.39 -39.22 2.61
C TYR A 261 -39.28 -40.73 2.38
#